data_AF-A0A7Z9GB12-F1
#
_entry.id   AF-A0A7Z9GB12-F1
#
_cell.length_a   1.000
_cell.length_b   1.000
_cell.length_c   1.000
_cell.angle_alpha   90.00
_cell.angle_beta   90.00
_cell.angle_gamma   90.00
#
_symmetry.space_group_name_H-M   'P 1'
#
loop_
_entity.id
_entity.type
_entity.pdbx_description
1 polymer ?
#
loop_
_entity_poly.entity_id
_entity_poly.type
_entity_poly.pdbx_seq_one_letter_code
_entity_poly.pdbx_strand_id
1 'polypeptide(L)'
;MAESFFVRKTVRFNNVAADFNEEEIDMGAFIDVQSGSLVRLLRVQVVYSDNTGRSTEIQDHATAATQWQLTTQPQSDIVLASDKTVVASGRIIANGGVFVIVGSHLPTAAYEDFDLNPSDWENSYLIATESLYLG
;
A
#
# COMPACT_ATOMS: atom_id res chain seq x y z
N MET A 1 21.94 -16.26 11.90
CA MET A 1 21.46 -15.52 10.70
C MET A 1 19.97 -15.38 10.86
N ALA A 2 19.43 -14.17 10.79
CA ALA A 2 17.98 -13.99 10.70
C ALA A 2 17.56 -14.29 9.25
N GLU A 3 16.61 -15.19 9.06
CA GLU A 3 16.04 -15.45 7.74
C GLU A 3 14.97 -14.40 7.41
N SER A 4 15.00 -13.89 6.18
CA SER A 4 13.98 -12.97 5.67
C SER A 4 12.91 -13.76 4.93
N PHE A 5 11.65 -13.37 5.13
CA PHE A 5 10.51 -13.93 4.40
C PHE A 5 9.64 -12.81 3.83
N PHE A 6 8.66 -13.19 3.01
CA PHE A 6 7.69 -12.27 2.44
C PHE A 6 6.30 -12.52 3.01
N VAL A 7 5.63 -11.45 3.40
CA VAL A 7 4.18 -11.42 3.64
C VAL A 7 3.53 -10.70 2.45
N ARG A 8 2.42 -11.22 1.95
CA ARG A 8 1.69 -10.65 0.81
C ARG A 8 0.22 -10.55 1.14
N LYS A 9 -0.38 -9.41 0.80
CA LYS A 9 -1.80 -9.15 0.94
C LYS A 9 -2.26 -8.34 -0.26
N THR A 10 -3.51 -8.54 -0.66
CA THR A 10 -4.15 -7.79 -1.74
C THR A 10 -5.36 -7.10 -1.17
N VAL A 11 -5.45 -5.79 -1.39
CA VAL A 11 -6.63 -4.98 -1.14
C VAL A 11 -7.27 -4.66 -2.48
N ARG A 12 -8.60 -4.79 -2.56
CA ARG A 12 -9.35 -4.31 -3.72
C ARG A 12 -9.96 -2.97 -3.37
N PHE A 13 -9.42 -1.93 -3.99
CA PHE A 13 -10.08 -0.63 -4.02
C PHE A 13 -11.28 -0.73 -4.96
N ASN A 14 -12.43 -0.27 -4.54
CA ASN A 14 -13.57 -0.10 -5.42
C ASN A 14 -13.49 1.26 -6.13
N ASN A 15 -14.14 1.38 -7.29
CA ASN A 15 -14.15 2.62 -8.06
C ASN A 15 -15.17 3.64 -7.51
N VAL A 16 -15.35 3.70 -6.18
CA VAL A 16 -16.29 4.60 -5.51
C VAL A 16 -15.51 5.55 -4.61
N ALA A 17 -15.63 6.85 -4.86
CA ALA A 17 -14.79 7.89 -4.27
C ALA A 17 -14.91 8.06 -2.74
N ALA A 18 -15.78 7.31 -2.06
CA ALA A 18 -16.04 7.43 -0.62
C ALA A 18 -15.63 6.19 0.19
N ASP A 19 -15.10 5.16 -0.47
CA ASP A 19 -14.90 3.86 0.15
C ASP A 19 -13.42 3.62 0.40
N PHE A 20 -13.01 3.74 1.66
CA PHE A 20 -11.74 3.23 2.15
C PHE A 20 -11.87 1.73 2.36
N ASN A 21 -11.13 0.95 1.58
CA ASN A 21 -11.11 -0.51 1.71
C ASN A 21 -9.82 -0.88 2.42
N GLU A 22 -9.94 -1.59 3.54
CA GLU A 22 -8.79 -2.00 4.35
C GLU A 22 -8.83 -3.51 4.56
N GLU A 23 -7.65 -4.12 4.62
CA GLU A 23 -7.49 -5.52 4.89
C GLU A 23 -6.45 -5.76 5.97
N GLU A 24 -6.79 -6.66 6.89
CA GLU A 24 -5.89 -7.09 7.95
C GLU A 24 -4.83 -8.08 7.42
N ILE A 25 -3.60 -7.88 7.88
CA ILE A 25 -2.45 -8.75 7.74
C ILE A 25 -2.15 -9.32 9.13
N ASP A 26 -2.45 -10.61 9.29
CA ASP A 26 -2.17 -11.35 10.53
C ASP A 26 -0.66 -11.62 10.66
N MET A 27 -0.08 -11.13 11.76
CA MET A 27 1.32 -11.29 12.15
C MET A 27 1.49 -12.22 13.35
N GLY A 28 0.40 -12.75 13.94
CA GLY A 28 0.43 -13.56 15.16
C GLY A 28 1.18 -14.89 15.00
N ALA A 29 1.35 -15.38 13.77
CA ALA A 29 2.22 -16.54 13.49
C ALA A 29 3.73 -16.22 13.59
N PHE A 30 4.11 -14.95 13.54
CA PHE A 30 5.51 -14.50 13.47
C PHE A 30 5.95 -13.70 14.68
N ILE A 31 4.99 -13.20 15.47
CA ILE A 31 5.24 -12.30 16.59
C ILE A 31 4.64 -12.94 17.85
N ASP A 32 5.39 -12.84 18.94
CA ASP A 32 4.90 -13.10 20.29
C ASP A 32 5.45 -11.99 21.18
N VAL A 33 4.58 -11.01 21.46
CA VAL A 33 4.94 -9.81 22.23
C VAL A 33 5.21 -10.17 23.68
N GLN A 34 4.58 -11.23 24.21
CA GLN A 34 4.74 -11.65 25.60
C GLN A 34 6.08 -12.37 25.84
N SER A 35 6.57 -13.14 24.87
CA SER A 35 7.90 -13.76 24.93
C SER A 35 9.02 -12.87 24.38
N GLY A 36 8.68 -11.70 23.80
CA GLY A 36 9.64 -10.75 23.24
C GLY A 36 10.12 -11.09 21.82
N SER A 37 9.44 -12.03 21.14
CA SER A 37 9.67 -12.32 19.74
C SER A 37 9.02 -11.24 18.88
N LEU A 38 9.84 -10.32 18.38
CA LEU A 38 9.40 -9.22 17.51
C LEU A 38 9.97 -9.39 16.11
N VAL A 39 9.24 -8.88 15.11
CA VAL A 39 9.66 -8.89 13.71
C VAL A 39 10.05 -7.48 13.27
N ARG A 40 11.08 -7.41 12.43
CA ARG A 40 11.54 -6.16 11.82
C ARG A 40 11.08 -6.12 10.36
N LEU A 41 10.34 -5.09 10.00
CA LEU A 41 9.90 -4.84 8.63
C LEU A 41 11.03 -4.20 7.84
N LEU A 42 11.65 -4.97 6.96
CA LEU A 42 12.81 -4.51 6.19
C LEU A 42 12.40 -3.65 4.99
N ARG A 43 11.33 -4.03 4.29
CA ARG A 43 10.91 -3.40 3.03
C ARG A 43 9.41 -3.55 2.81
N VAL A 44 8.83 -2.56 2.15
CA VAL A 44 7.47 -2.62 1.59
C VAL A 44 7.58 -2.44 0.08
N GLN A 45 6.83 -3.27 -0.66
CA GLN A 45 6.67 -3.15 -2.11
C GLN A 45 5.18 -3.28 -2.43
N VAL A 46 4.70 -2.39 -3.30
CA VAL A 46 3.30 -2.34 -3.72
C VAL A 46 3.24 -2.50 -5.22
N VAL A 47 2.21 -3.22 -5.70
CA VAL A 47 1.91 -3.40 -7.11
C VAL A 47 0.49 -2.92 -7.33
N TYR A 48 0.32 -2.01 -8.29
CA TYR A 48 -0.99 -1.53 -8.73
C TYR A 48 -1.41 -2.33 -9.97
N SER A 49 -2.49 -3.09 -9.86
CA SER A 49 -3.00 -3.92 -10.96
C SER A 49 -4.52 -4.04 -10.96
N ASP A 50 -5.08 -4.39 -12.11
CA ASP A 50 -6.46 -4.84 -12.21
C ASP A 50 -6.66 -6.23 -11.55
N ASN A 51 -7.90 -6.73 -11.55
CA ASN A 51 -8.26 -8.02 -10.97
C ASN A 51 -7.67 -9.25 -11.71
N THR A 52 -7.05 -9.05 -12.88
CA THR A 52 -6.33 -10.06 -13.66
C THR A 52 -4.81 -9.92 -13.58
N GLY A 53 -4.31 -8.96 -12.81
CA GLY A 53 -2.87 -8.68 -12.67
C GLY A 53 -2.29 -7.86 -13.82
N ARG A 54 -3.12 -7.15 -14.60
CA ARG A 54 -2.70 -6.26 -15.69
C ARG A 54 -2.72 -4.80 -15.25
N SER A 55 -2.28 -3.92 -16.14
CA SER A 55 -2.34 -2.47 -15.96
C SER A 55 -3.76 -2.01 -15.68
N THR A 56 -3.91 -1.05 -14.76
CA THR A 56 -5.18 -0.41 -14.48
C THR A 56 -5.58 0.55 -15.59
N GLU A 57 -6.89 0.68 -15.79
CA GLU A 57 -7.47 1.63 -16.74
C GLU A 57 -7.89 2.92 -16.03
N ILE A 58 -7.87 4.03 -16.75
CA ILE A 58 -8.38 5.33 -16.32
C ILE A 58 -9.32 5.90 -17.38
N GLN A 59 -10.23 6.78 -16.98
CA GLN A 59 -11.14 7.42 -17.92
C GLN A 59 -10.37 8.31 -18.93
N ASP A 60 -10.89 8.39 -20.15
CA ASP A 60 -10.33 9.23 -21.21
C ASP A 60 -10.17 10.69 -20.77
N HIS A 61 -9.00 11.26 -21.07
CA HIS A 61 -8.63 12.64 -20.71
C HIS A 61 -8.73 12.95 -19.20
N ALA A 62 -8.64 11.94 -18.34
CA ALA A 62 -8.67 12.09 -16.90
C ALA A 62 -7.29 11.95 -16.25
N THR A 63 -7.22 12.41 -15.02
CA THR A 63 -6.15 12.06 -14.07
C THR A 63 -6.77 11.21 -12.98
N ALA A 64 -6.11 10.13 -12.61
CA ALA A 64 -6.51 9.26 -11.51
C ALA A 64 -5.38 9.19 -10.48
N ALA A 65 -5.75 8.93 -9.23
CA ALA A 65 -4.80 8.65 -8.19
C ALA A 65 -5.30 7.49 -7.33
N THR A 66 -4.36 6.71 -6.81
CA THR A 66 -4.60 5.72 -5.78
C THR A 66 -3.54 5.88 -4.73
N GLN A 67 -3.96 5.88 -3.47
CA GLN A 67 -3.12 6.02 -2.29
C GLN A 67 -3.25 4.75 -1.46
N TRP A 68 -2.22 4.44 -0.68
CA TRP A 68 -2.27 3.34 0.26
C TRP A 68 -1.49 3.68 1.53
N GLN A 69 -1.87 3.04 2.63
CA GLN A 69 -1.19 3.09 3.91
C GLN A 69 -1.12 1.71 4.54
N LEU A 70 0.04 1.40 5.11
CA LEU A 70 0.22 0.30 6.03
C LEU A 70 0.22 0.87 7.44
N THR A 71 -0.74 0.46 8.27
CA THR A 71 -0.94 0.97 9.63
C THR A 71 -0.90 -0.15 10.67
N THR A 72 -0.70 0.20 11.93
CA THR A 72 -0.73 -0.74 13.08
C THR A 72 -2.11 -0.88 13.72
N GLN A 73 -3.09 -0.10 13.27
CA GLN A 73 -4.47 -0.08 13.77
C GLN A 73 -5.43 0.19 12.62
N PRO A 74 -6.65 -0.38 12.66
CA PRO A 74 -7.61 -0.21 11.59
C PRO A 74 -8.02 1.25 11.46
N GLN A 75 -8.13 1.72 10.22
CA GLN A 75 -8.54 3.08 9.90
C GLN A 75 -9.90 3.10 9.21
N SER A 76 -10.56 4.26 9.26
CA SER A 76 -11.79 4.51 8.47
C SER A 76 -11.54 5.31 7.19
N ASP A 77 -10.33 5.85 7.02
CA ASP A 77 -9.89 6.65 5.89
C ASP A 77 -8.34 6.78 5.91
N ILE A 78 -7.75 7.33 4.85
CA ILE A 78 -6.35 7.71 4.80
C ILE A 78 -6.07 8.77 5.88
N VAL A 79 -5.10 8.51 6.74
CA VAL A 79 -4.69 9.41 7.82
C VAL A 79 -3.43 10.19 7.48
N LEU A 80 -3.15 11.25 8.23
CA LEU A 80 -1.93 12.03 8.05
C LEU A 80 -0.69 11.22 8.42
N ALA A 81 0.43 11.48 7.75
CA ALA A 81 1.74 10.88 8.06
C ALA A 81 2.24 11.16 9.50
N SER A 82 1.67 12.16 10.19
CA SER A 82 1.95 12.42 11.61
C SER A 82 1.24 11.45 12.56
N ASP A 83 0.28 10.67 12.06
CA ASP A 83 -0.35 9.61 12.81
C ASP A 83 0.67 8.49 13.07
N LYS A 84 0.81 8.11 14.34
CA LYS A 84 1.82 7.15 14.78
C LYS A 84 1.51 5.72 14.34
N THR A 85 0.29 5.47 13.89
CA THR A 85 -0.12 4.17 13.37
C THR A 85 0.48 3.91 12.00
N VAL A 86 0.84 4.94 11.22
CA VAL A 86 1.38 4.81 9.86
C VAL A 86 2.80 4.25 9.91
N VAL A 87 2.96 3.07 9.32
CA VAL A 87 4.23 2.35 9.15
C VAL A 87 4.87 2.70 7.81
N ALA A 88 4.06 2.68 6.76
CA ALA A 88 4.48 2.99 5.39
C ALA A 88 3.30 3.57 4.62
N SER A 89 3.57 4.35 3.59
CA SER A 89 2.54 4.90 2.72
C SER A 89 3.10 5.27 1.36
N GLY A 90 2.22 5.33 0.36
CA GLY A 90 2.59 5.76 -0.97
C GLY A 90 1.39 6.00 -1.86
N ARG A 91 1.69 6.43 -3.07
CA ARG A 91 0.66 6.79 -4.05
C ARG A 91 1.15 6.60 -5.47
N ILE A 92 0.18 6.37 -6.33
CA ILE A 92 0.34 6.45 -7.78
C ILE A 92 -0.59 7.53 -8.32
N ILE A 93 -0.08 8.35 -9.23
CA ILE A 93 -0.84 9.32 -9.99
C ILE A 93 -0.66 9.00 -11.46
N ALA A 94 -1.76 8.81 -12.18
CA ALA A 94 -1.78 8.42 -13.57
C ALA A 94 -2.54 9.44 -14.43
N ASN A 95 -2.06 9.69 -15.64
CA ASN A 95 -2.65 10.66 -16.56
C ASN A 95 -2.95 10.02 -17.93
N GLY A 96 -4.19 10.19 -18.38
CA GLY A 96 -4.66 9.82 -19.71
C GLY A 96 -4.51 11.06 -20.57
N GLY A 97 -3.42 11.15 -21.32
CA GLY A 97 -3.06 12.36 -22.04
C GLY A 97 -4.09 12.82 -23.08
N VAL A 98 -3.76 13.87 -23.83
CA VAL A 98 -4.63 14.43 -24.88
C VAL A 98 -4.69 13.53 -26.13
N PHE A 99 -3.75 12.59 -26.28
CA PHE A 99 -3.61 11.70 -27.43
C PHE A 99 -3.90 10.22 -27.08
N VAL A 100 -4.96 9.96 -26.32
CA VAL A 100 -5.44 8.59 -26.12
C VAL A 100 -5.78 8.00 -27.49
N ILE A 101 -5.26 6.81 -27.78
CA ILE A 101 -5.76 6.00 -28.91
C ILE A 101 -7.21 5.70 -28.57
N VAL A 102 -8.17 6.19 -29.36
CA VAL A 102 -9.61 5.98 -29.12
C VAL A 102 -9.87 4.50 -28.83
N GLY A 103 -10.38 4.20 -27.63
CA GLY A 103 -10.63 2.84 -27.14
C GLY A 103 -9.52 2.19 -26.30
N SER A 104 -8.43 2.89 -26.00
CA SER A 104 -7.38 2.46 -25.05
C SER A 104 -7.47 3.26 -23.76
N HIS A 105 -8.09 2.70 -22.73
CA HIS A 105 -8.21 3.34 -21.42
C HIS A 105 -6.93 3.22 -20.56
N LEU A 106 -5.78 2.94 -21.18
CA LEU A 106 -4.51 2.81 -20.46
C LEU A 106 -3.91 4.20 -20.20
N PRO A 107 -3.32 4.43 -19.00
CA PRO A 107 -2.66 5.70 -18.73
C PRO A 107 -1.44 5.89 -19.63
N THR A 108 -1.30 7.10 -20.17
CA THR A 108 -0.14 7.48 -20.99
C THR A 108 1.12 7.75 -20.16
N ALA A 109 0.92 8.10 -18.89
CA ALA A 109 1.98 8.28 -17.91
C ALA A 109 1.47 7.89 -16.52
N ALA A 110 2.36 7.31 -15.71
CA ALA A 110 2.12 7.03 -14.31
C ALA A 110 3.35 7.42 -13.50
N TYR A 111 3.11 8.01 -12.33
CA TYR A 111 4.11 8.44 -11.38
C TYR A 111 3.78 7.77 -10.05
N GLU A 112 4.70 6.95 -9.55
CA GLU A 112 4.59 6.29 -8.26
C GLU A 112 5.68 6.81 -7.32
N ASP A 113 5.32 7.00 -6.06
CA ASP A 113 6.28 7.32 -5.02
C ASP A 113 5.83 6.78 -3.66
N PHE A 114 6.81 6.48 -2.81
CA PHE A 114 6.58 6.21 -1.40
C PHE A 114 6.69 7.52 -0.64
N ASP A 115 5.66 7.85 0.14
CA ASP A 115 5.73 9.01 1.03
C ASP A 115 6.48 8.65 2.34
N LEU A 116 6.31 7.40 2.81
CA LEU A 116 7.03 6.83 3.95
C LEU A 116 7.42 5.39 3.62
N ASN A 117 8.72 5.09 3.55
CA ASN A 117 9.22 3.74 3.30
C ASN A 117 10.15 3.24 4.43
N PRO A 118 9.83 2.10 5.07
CA PRO A 118 10.72 1.48 6.04
C PRO A 118 12.13 1.17 5.56
N SER A 119 12.35 1.05 4.25
CA SER A 119 13.67 0.88 3.67
C SER A 119 14.58 2.10 3.80
N ASP A 120 14.00 3.28 4.04
CA ASP A 120 14.73 4.54 4.07
C ASP A 120 15.37 4.80 5.45
N TRP A 121 14.97 4.01 6.46
CA TRP A 121 15.53 4.09 7.81
C TRP A 121 16.64 3.06 8.02
N GLU A 122 17.77 3.49 8.59
CA GLU A 122 18.96 2.65 8.85
C GLU A 122 18.65 1.40 9.70
N ASN A 123 17.67 1.51 10.60
CA ASN A 123 17.24 0.41 11.46
C ASN A 123 15.87 -0.16 11.06
N SER A 124 15.24 0.32 9.99
CA SER A 124 13.89 -0.06 9.54
C SER A 124 12.81 0.01 10.66
N TYR A 125 11.63 -0.57 10.45
CA TYR A 125 10.51 -0.47 11.40
C TYR A 125 10.35 -1.73 12.27
N LEU A 126 10.20 -1.57 13.59
CA LEU A 126 9.97 -2.67 14.52
C LEU A 126 8.47 -2.89 14.71
N ILE A 127 7.97 -4.08 14.40
CA ILE A 127 6.56 -4.44 14.59
C ILE A 127 6.42 -5.13 15.94
N ALA A 128 5.54 -4.58 16.78
CA ALA A 128 5.17 -5.12 18.08
C ALA A 128 3.65 -5.26 18.24
N THR A 129 2.95 -5.44 17.13
CA THR A 129 1.52 -5.71 17.06
C THR A 129 1.30 -7.02 16.31
N GLU A 130 0.26 -7.75 16.70
CA GLU A 130 -0.11 -9.02 16.04
C GLU A 130 -0.86 -8.80 14.73
N SER A 131 -1.24 -7.56 14.43
CA SER A 131 -1.94 -7.19 13.20
C SER A 131 -1.31 -5.93 12.60
N LEU A 132 -1.28 -5.91 11.27
CA LEU A 132 -1.12 -4.71 10.46
C LEU A 132 -2.32 -4.57 9.54
N TYR A 133 -2.58 -3.37 9.05
CA TYR A 133 -3.71 -3.09 8.18
C TYR A 133 -3.21 -2.38 6.93
N LEU A 134 -3.59 -2.89 5.76
CA LEU A 134 -3.31 -2.27 4.47
C LEU A 134 -4.61 -1.69 3.94
N GLY A 135 -4.65 -0.38 3.70
CA GLY A 135 -5.74 0.31 3.03
C GLY A 135 -5.25 1.30 2.00
#